data_AF-A0A958YJN4-F1
#
_entry.id   AF-A0A958YJN4-F1
#
_cell.length_a   1.000
_cell.length_b   1.000
_cell.length_c   1.000
_cell.angle_alpha   90.00
_cell.angle_beta   90.00
_cell.angle_gamma   90.00
#
_symmetry.space_group_name_H-M   'P 1'
#
loop_
_entity.id
_entity.type
_entity.pdbx_description
1 polymer ?
#
loop_
_entity_poly.entity_id
_entity_poly.type
_entity_poly.pdbx_seq_one_letter_code
_entity_poly.pdbx_strand_id
1 'polypeptide(L)'
;PDIENRIEEGSIKAYFNSEIIKITKNEVFIQTPKGPKILDNNFVIALTGYKPDFKFLKSLGVQFSEDGNYFPKYNTETMESNVEGLYLAGVICGGLETHKWFIENSRVHAKIIIQDISKKNQ
;
A
#
# COMPACT_ATOMS: atom_id res chain seq x y z
N PRO A 1 -1.02 -22.42 7.95
CA PRO A 1 -2.22 -22.90 7.23
C PRO A 1 -2.02 -22.71 5.73
N ASP A 2 -1.85 -23.82 5.06
CA ASP A 2 -0.73 -24.03 4.16
C ASP A 2 -1.17 -23.90 2.70
N ILE A 3 -1.11 -22.68 2.16
CA ILE A 3 -1.45 -22.40 0.77
C ILE A 3 -0.59 -23.22 -0.19
N GLU A 4 0.64 -23.56 0.20
CA GLU A 4 1.55 -24.41 -0.57
C GLU A 4 0.98 -25.83 -0.67
N ASN A 5 0.59 -26.45 0.46
CA ASN A 5 -0.06 -27.77 0.43
C ASN A 5 -1.34 -27.78 -0.42
N ARG A 6 -2.16 -26.72 -0.37
CA ARG A 6 -3.39 -26.61 -1.18
C ARG A 6 -3.09 -26.51 -2.69
N ILE A 7 -1.97 -25.88 -3.04
CA ILE A 7 -1.49 -25.84 -4.42
C ILE A 7 -0.95 -27.21 -4.84
N GLU A 8 -0.15 -27.86 -3.98
CA GLU A 8 0.45 -29.18 -4.24
C GLU A 8 -0.58 -30.29 -4.40
N GLU A 9 -1.61 -30.33 -3.54
CA GLU A 9 -2.69 -31.32 -3.65
C GLU A 9 -3.69 -31.00 -4.78
N GLY A 10 -3.55 -29.84 -5.44
CA GLY A 10 -4.36 -29.43 -6.59
C GLY A 10 -5.70 -28.78 -6.25
N SER A 11 -6.00 -28.49 -4.98
CA SER A 11 -7.23 -27.82 -4.58
C SER A 11 -7.23 -26.32 -4.91
N ILE A 12 -6.06 -25.70 -5.07
CA ILE A 12 -5.89 -24.34 -5.58
C ILE A 12 -5.00 -24.35 -6.83
N LYS A 13 -5.55 -23.90 -7.95
CA LYS A 13 -4.77 -23.76 -9.18
C LYS A 13 -3.99 -22.44 -9.18
N ALA A 14 -2.67 -22.52 -8.98
CA ALA A 14 -1.78 -21.36 -9.02
C ALA A 14 -1.13 -21.17 -10.41
N TYR A 15 -1.11 -19.93 -10.89
CA TYR A 15 -0.37 -19.51 -12.08
C TYR A 15 0.67 -18.46 -11.68
N PHE A 16 1.89 -18.92 -11.40
CA PHE A 16 3.01 -18.04 -11.05
C PHE A 16 3.54 -17.29 -12.27
N ASN A 17 4.17 -16.14 -12.04
CA ASN A 17 4.76 -15.30 -13.09
C ASN A 17 3.78 -15.04 -14.26
N SER A 18 2.51 -14.82 -13.92
CA SER A 18 1.42 -14.65 -14.87
C SER A 18 0.68 -13.35 -14.60
N GLU A 19 0.15 -12.73 -15.64
CA GLU A 19 -0.59 -11.46 -15.56
C GLU A 19 -1.97 -11.59 -16.22
N ILE A 20 -2.94 -10.82 -15.73
CA ILE A 20 -4.26 -10.74 -16.34
C ILE A 20 -4.21 -9.76 -17.52
N ILE A 21 -4.66 -10.20 -18.69
CA ILE A 21 -4.73 -9.40 -19.92
C ILE A 21 -6.14 -8.82 -20.10
N LYS A 22 -7.17 -9.62 -19.81
CA LYS A 22 -8.57 -9.24 -20.05
C LYS A 22 -9.49 -9.99 -19.10
N ILE A 23 -10.53 -9.31 -18.62
CA ILE A 23 -11.62 -9.89 -17.85
C ILE A 23 -12.90 -9.69 -18.66
N THR A 24 -13.64 -10.77 -18.88
CA THR A 24 -14.99 -10.73 -19.47
C THR A 24 -16.01 -11.13 -18.41
N LYS A 25 -17.30 -11.21 -18.80
CA LYS A 25 -18.36 -11.63 -17.89
C LYS A 25 -18.13 -13.05 -17.32
N ASN A 26 -17.56 -13.94 -18.14
CA ASN A 26 -17.48 -15.37 -17.83
C ASN A 26 -16.07 -15.94 -17.95
N GLU A 27 -15.07 -15.12 -18.31
CA GLU A 27 -13.72 -15.61 -18.59
C GLU A 27 -12.66 -14.62 -18.10
N VAL A 28 -11.48 -15.13 -17.81
CA VAL A 28 -10.26 -14.35 -17.59
C VAL A 28 -9.18 -14.83 -18.55
N PHE A 29 -8.55 -13.88 -19.23
CA PHE A 29 -7.42 -14.10 -20.11
C PHE A 29 -6.16 -13.77 -19.32
N ILE A 30 -5.24 -14.74 -19.25
CA ILE A 30 -3.97 -14.57 -18.57
C ILE A 30 -2.80 -14.80 -19.53
N GLN A 31 -1.74 -14.02 -19.40
CA GLN A 31 -0.45 -14.31 -20.00
C GLN A 31 0.34 -15.15 -18.99
N THR A 32 0.84 -16.32 -19.40
CA THR A 32 1.73 -17.15 -18.58
C THR A 32 3.10 -17.27 -19.26
N PRO A 33 4.14 -17.75 -18.55
CA PRO A 33 5.45 -18.00 -19.18
C PRO A 33 5.40 -19.04 -20.31
N LYS A 34 4.37 -19.89 -20.33
CA LYS A 34 4.14 -20.91 -21.36
C LYS A 34 3.25 -20.41 -22.50
N GLY A 35 2.82 -19.14 -22.47
CA GLY A 35 1.89 -18.55 -23.44
C GLY A 35 0.55 -18.13 -22.83
N PRO A 36 -0.32 -17.50 -23.64
CA PRO A 36 -1.63 -17.03 -23.20
C PRO A 36 -2.58 -18.20 -22.88
N LYS A 37 -3.47 -17.98 -21.90
CA LYS A 37 -4.53 -18.92 -21.51
C LYS A 37 -5.85 -18.20 -21.27
N ILE A 38 -6.95 -18.90 -21.51
CA ILE A 38 -8.31 -18.46 -21.21
C ILE A 38 -8.86 -19.39 -20.13
N LEU A 39 -9.44 -18.82 -19.09
CA LEU A 39 -10.02 -19.54 -17.96
C LEU A 39 -11.49 -19.15 -17.81
N ASP A 40 -12.37 -20.13 -17.66
CA ASP A 40 -13.75 -19.89 -17.21
C ASP A 40 -13.72 -19.28 -15.80
N ASN A 41 -14.51 -18.23 -15.59
CA ASN A 41 -14.49 -17.45 -14.36
C ASN A 41 -15.81 -16.71 -14.11
N ASN A 42 -16.35 -16.82 -12.89
CA ASN A 42 -17.58 -16.09 -12.50
C ASN A 42 -17.30 -14.81 -11.70
N PHE A 43 -16.24 -14.76 -10.91
CA PHE A 43 -15.92 -13.64 -10.03
C PHE A 43 -14.41 -13.38 -10.01
N VAL A 44 -14.02 -12.13 -9.83
CA VAL A 44 -12.61 -11.75 -9.65
C VAL A 44 -12.48 -11.00 -8.33
N ILE A 45 -11.54 -11.44 -7.49
CA ILE A 45 -11.13 -10.73 -6.27
C ILE A 45 -9.75 -10.14 -6.54
N ALA A 46 -9.68 -8.85 -6.81
CA ALA A 46 -8.43 -8.14 -7.11
C ALA A 46 -7.68 -7.78 -5.82
N LEU A 47 -6.83 -8.69 -5.33
CA LEU A 47 -6.00 -8.51 -4.14
C LEU A 47 -4.62 -7.91 -4.47
N THR A 48 -4.57 -6.84 -5.27
CA THR A 48 -3.33 -6.24 -5.82
C THR A 48 -2.69 -5.18 -4.91
N GLY A 49 -3.05 -5.19 -3.62
CA GLY A 49 -2.64 -4.16 -2.67
C GLY A 49 -3.36 -2.82 -2.85
N TYR A 50 -2.86 -1.79 -2.18
CA TYR A 50 -3.39 -0.44 -2.17
C TYR A 50 -2.25 0.58 -2.19
N LYS A 51 -2.56 1.82 -2.51
CA LYS A 51 -1.63 2.95 -2.42
C LYS A 51 -2.28 4.10 -1.64
N PRO A 52 -1.50 4.91 -0.91
CA PRO A 52 -2.03 6.12 -0.31
C PRO A 52 -2.61 7.10 -1.32
N ASP A 53 -3.55 7.93 -0.88
CA ASP A 53 -4.04 9.04 -1.70
C ASP A 53 -3.02 10.19 -1.71
N PHE A 54 -2.04 10.08 -2.60
CA PHE A 54 -1.03 11.11 -2.82
C PHE A 54 -1.61 12.41 -3.37
N LYS A 55 -2.77 12.38 -4.03
CA LYS A 55 -3.37 13.60 -4.59
C LYS A 55 -3.86 14.51 -3.47
N PHE A 56 -4.53 13.93 -2.47
CA PHE A 56 -4.99 14.67 -1.30
C PHE A 56 -3.82 15.35 -0.57
N LEU A 57 -2.77 14.60 -0.23
CA LEU A 57 -1.61 15.16 0.46
C LEU A 57 -0.85 16.22 -0.36
N LYS A 58 -0.70 16.02 -1.67
CA LYS A 58 -0.13 17.05 -2.56
C LYS A 58 -0.99 18.31 -2.58
N SER A 59 -2.32 18.18 -2.55
CA SER A 59 -3.23 19.33 -2.50
C SER A 59 -3.11 20.14 -1.21
N LEU A 60 -2.64 19.51 -0.12
CA LEU A 60 -2.30 20.17 1.14
C LEU A 60 -0.89 20.77 1.17
N GLY A 61 -0.08 20.60 0.11
CA GLY A 61 1.29 21.11 0.02
C GLY A 61 2.37 20.15 0.53
N VAL A 62 2.03 18.90 0.84
CA VAL A 62 3.02 17.89 1.27
C VAL A 62 3.92 17.52 0.10
N GLN A 63 5.23 17.65 0.34
CA GLN A 63 6.28 17.23 -0.59
C GLN A 63 6.57 15.74 -0.41
N PHE A 64 7.03 15.10 -1.49
CA PHE A 64 7.36 13.68 -1.52
C PHE A 64 8.78 13.47 -2.03
N SER A 65 9.41 12.34 -1.67
CA SER A 65 10.67 11.91 -2.27
C SER A 65 10.53 11.69 -3.78
N GLU A 66 11.62 11.96 -4.51
CA GLU A 66 11.69 11.82 -5.98
C GLU A 66 12.19 10.44 -6.44
N ASP A 67 12.53 9.55 -5.50
CA ASP A 67 13.05 8.20 -5.72
C ASP A 67 12.00 7.18 -6.20
N GLY A 68 10.77 7.64 -6.47
CA GLY A 68 9.66 6.79 -6.90
C GLY A 68 8.91 6.09 -5.77
N ASN A 69 9.40 6.14 -4.53
CA ASN A 69 8.72 5.54 -3.37
C ASN A 69 7.68 6.49 -2.73
N TYR A 70 7.69 7.77 -3.10
CA TYR A 70 6.74 8.77 -2.60
C TYR A 70 6.68 8.81 -1.06
N PHE A 71 7.83 8.85 -0.39
CA PHE A 71 7.86 9.13 1.04
C PHE A 71 7.46 10.58 1.28
N PRO A 72 6.44 10.87 2.10
CA PRO A 72 6.14 12.25 2.43
C PRO A 72 7.28 12.86 3.23
N LYS A 73 7.52 14.16 3.06
CA LYS A 73 8.53 14.90 3.82
C LYS A 73 7.95 15.29 5.17
N TYR A 74 8.53 14.76 6.25
CA TYR A 74 8.18 15.09 7.63
C TYR A 74 9.41 14.98 8.54
N ASN A 75 9.36 15.65 9.68
CA ASN A 75 10.34 15.51 10.75
C ASN A 75 10.00 14.26 11.58
N THR A 76 10.93 13.31 11.68
CA THR A 76 10.71 12.05 12.41
C THR A 76 10.62 12.21 13.94
N GLU A 77 11.11 13.33 14.49
CA GLU A 77 11.06 13.63 15.93
C GLU A 77 9.76 14.31 16.36
N THR A 78 9.02 14.93 15.43
CA THR A 78 7.77 15.65 15.72
C THR A 78 6.56 15.12 14.93
N MET A 79 6.83 14.37 13.85
CA MET A 79 5.89 13.94 12.83
C MET A 79 5.22 15.08 12.03
N GLU A 80 5.71 16.30 12.15
CA GLU A 80 5.23 17.44 11.37
C GLU A 80 5.77 17.36 9.93
N SER A 81 4.89 17.59 8.95
CA SER A 81 5.26 17.64 7.54
C SER A 81 6.07 18.89 7.19
N ASN A 82 6.43 19.07 5.92
CA ASN A 82 6.97 20.33 5.43
C ASN A 82 5.96 21.50 5.46
N VAL A 83 4.69 21.24 5.77
CA VAL A 83 3.64 22.25 5.90
C VAL A 83 3.39 22.45 7.39
N GLU A 84 3.59 23.68 7.86
CA GLU A 84 3.43 24.06 9.27
C GLU A 84 2.03 23.73 9.79
N GLY A 85 1.96 23.08 10.95
CA GLY A 85 0.70 22.66 11.57
C GLY A 85 0.06 21.40 10.95
N LEU A 86 0.65 20.82 9.89
CA LEU A 86 0.18 19.58 9.28
C LEU A 86 1.06 18.40 9.69
N TYR A 87 0.49 17.44 10.42
CA TYR A 87 1.18 16.27 10.94
C TYR A 87 0.76 14.99 10.23
N LEU A 88 1.68 14.02 10.16
CA LEU A 88 1.44 12.72 9.52
C LEU A 88 1.54 11.59 10.55
N ALA A 89 0.58 10.66 10.52
CA ALA A 89 0.59 9.51 11.41
C ALA A 89 0.10 8.26 10.69
N GLY A 90 0.76 7.14 10.95
CA GLY A 90 0.34 5.83 10.47
C GLY A 90 1.04 5.42 9.19
N VAL A 91 0.41 4.53 8.45
CA VAL A 91 0.96 3.94 7.22
C VAL A 91 1.29 4.95 6.12
N ILE A 92 0.67 6.12 6.18
CA ILE A 92 0.89 7.23 5.26
C ILE A 92 2.36 7.68 5.20
N CYS A 93 3.09 7.53 6.31
CA CYS A 93 4.50 7.88 6.43
C CYS A 93 5.43 6.95 5.62
N GLY A 94 4.91 5.83 5.09
CA GLY A 94 5.67 4.82 4.34
C GLY A 94 5.65 5.00 2.83
N GLY A 95 4.89 5.94 2.28
CA GLY A 95 4.77 6.08 0.83
C GLY A 95 4.24 4.79 0.17
N LEU A 96 4.98 4.26 -0.81
CA LEU A 96 4.70 2.98 -1.45
C LEU A 96 5.25 1.77 -0.68
N GLU A 97 6.06 1.95 0.35
CA GLU A 97 6.47 0.87 1.26
C GLU A 97 5.37 0.57 2.27
N THR A 98 4.27 -0.02 1.79
CA THR A 98 3.07 -0.31 2.60
C THR A 98 3.29 -1.37 3.69
N HIS A 99 4.48 -1.97 3.76
CA HIS A 99 4.87 -2.97 4.76
C HIS A 99 5.82 -2.43 5.83
N LYS A 100 6.15 -1.13 5.80
CA LYS A 100 7.04 -0.50 6.79
C LYS A 100 6.32 -0.16 8.09
N TRP A 101 5.08 0.30 7.97
CA TRP A 101 4.27 0.76 9.08
C TRP A 101 3.07 -0.16 9.28
N PHE A 102 2.86 -0.53 10.53
CA PHE A 102 1.74 -1.30 11.03
C PHE A 102 1.12 -0.59 12.23
N ILE A 103 0.01 -1.09 12.73
CA ILE A 103 -0.67 -0.49 13.88
C ILE A 103 0.28 -0.46 15.10
N GLU A 104 1.05 -1.52 15.28
CA GLU A 104 1.92 -1.76 16.42
C GLU A 104 3.05 -0.74 16.53
N ASN A 105 3.68 -0.40 15.39
CA ASN A 105 4.84 0.50 15.35
C ASN A 105 4.47 1.95 15.04
N SER A 106 3.29 2.22 14.44
CA SER A 106 2.89 3.58 14.07
C SER A 106 2.00 4.29 15.11
N ARG A 107 1.41 3.56 16.07
CA ARG A 107 0.62 4.17 17.16
C ARG A 107 1.40 5.16 18.02
N VAL A 108 2.74 5.06 18.04
CA VAL A 108 3.61 5.98 18.78
C VAL A 108 3.56 7.40 18.23
N HIS A 109 3.27 7.58 16.93
CA HIS A 109 3.19 8.89 16.29
C HIS A 109 2.23 9.83 17.00
N ALA A 110 1.10 9.34 17.50
CA ALA A 110 0.14 10.16 18.23
C ALA A 110 0.74 10.83 19.47
N LYS A 111 1.58 10.11 20.24
CA LYS A 111 2.25 10.68 21.41
C LYS A 111 3.26 11.76 21.01
N ILE A 112 4.01 11.51 19.94
CA ILE A 112 5.02 12.44 19.41
C ILE A 112 4.35 13.75 18.94
N ILE A 113 3.27 13.64 18.15
CA ILE A 113 2.51 14.79 17.63
C ILE A 113 1.96 15.65 18.76
N ILE A 114 1.30 15.04 19.75
CA ILE A 114 0.71 15.78 20.86
C ILE A 114 1.77 16.49 21.70
N GLN A 115 2.95 15.88 21.87
CA GLN A 115 4.07 16.52 22.56
C GLN A 115 4.57 17.76 21.82
N ASP A 116 4.69 17.70 20.50
CA ASP A 116 5.11 18.84 19.69
C ASP A 116 4.08 19.98 19.71
N ILE A 117 2.80 19.65 19.48
CA ILE A 117 1.70 20.62 19.56
C ILE A 117 1.65 21.31 20.94
N SER A 118 1.83 20.55 22.02
CA SER A 118 1.80 21.11 23.38
C SER A 118 2.95 22.08 23.64
N LYS A 119 4.14 21.84 23.07
CA LYS A 119 5.31 22.72 23.22
C LYS A 119 5.14 24.05 22.46
N LYS A 120 4.45 24.03 21.32
CA LYS A 120 4.20 25.24 20.49
C LYS A 120 3.10 26.15 21.06
N ASN A 121 2.23 25.61 21.91
CA ASN A 121 1.14 26.34 22.56
C ASN A 121 1.52 26.92 23.94
N GLN A 122 2.80 26.83 24.34
CA GLN A 122 3.37 27.47 25.54
C GLN A 122 4.12 28.74 25.16
#